data_AF-E8K2W0-F1
#
_entry.id   AF-E8K2W0-F1
#
_cell.length_a   1.000
_cell.length_b   1.000
_cell.length_c   1.000
_cell.angle_alpha   90.00
_cell.angle_beta   90.00
_cell.angle_gamma   90.00
#
_symmetry.space_group_name_H-M   'P 1'
#
loop_
_entity.id
_entity.type
_entity.pdbx_description
1 polymer ?
#
loop_
_entity_poly.entity_id
_entity_poly.type
_entity_poly.pdbx_seq_one_letter_code
_entity_poly.pdbx_strand_id
1 'polypeptide(L)'
;MNVYKEYLSKKILETVNIEIETGEDFDVTVNFCRDEYNFYLTLSREGEELEFDFIDDRLNLIIYHCCHDKLYYSITEMNEILNFKYAIDMLVELFVANKWYTFVPDLTTHNLWELVEQYKTGKLRDYE
;
A
#
# COMPACT_ATOMS: atom_id res chain seq x y z
N MET A 1 -14.15 12.47 9.23
CA MET A 1 -12.70 12.38 8.93
C MET A 1 -12.06 13.76 8.74
N ASN A 2 -10.78 13.94 9.11
CA ASN A 2 -10.03 15.15 8.77
C ASN A 2 -9.72 15.19 7.25
N VAL A 3 -9.40 16.37 6.71
CA VAL A 3 -9.19 16.58 5.26
C VAL A 3 -8.10 15.67 4.68
N TYR A 4 -7.06 15.34 5.45
CA TYR A 4 -5.95 14.49 5.01
C TYR A 4 -6.32 13.01 4.97
N LYS A 5 -7.02 12.52 5.99
CA LYS A 5 -7.57 11.15 5.97
C LYS A 5 -8.50 10.99 4.79
N GLU A 6 -9.35 11.97 4.53
CA GLU A 6 -10.25 11.93 3.38
C GLU A 6 -9.50 11.93 2.05
N TYR A 7 -8.46 12.77 1.92
CA TYR A 7 -7.59 12.79 0.74
C TYR A 7 -6.91 11.44 0.51
N LEU A 8 -6.25 10.87 1.53
CA LEU A 8 -5.54 9.60 1.39
C LEU A 8 -6.49 8.43 1.18
N SER A 9 -7.63 8.40 1.87
CA SER A 9 -8.66 7.36 1.66
C SER A 9 -9.16 7.37 0.22
N LYS A 10 -9.41 8.56 -0.35
CA LYS A 10 -9.77 8.69 -1.78
C LYS A 10 -8.63 8.20 -2.67
N LYS A 11 -7.39 8.60 -2.40
CA LYS A 11 -6.22 8.18 -3.17
C LYS A 11 -6.03 6.66 -3.17
N ILE A 12 -6.14 6.00 -2.02
CA ILE A 12 -6.06 4.53 -1.91
C ILE A 12 -7.14 3.88 -2.76
N LEU A 13 -8.40 4.33 -2.63
CA LEU A 13 -9.51 3.77 -3.41
C LEU A 13 -9.36 4.01 -4.91
N GLU A 14 -8.89 5.19 -5.31
CA GLU A 14 -8.64 5.53 -6.72
C GLU A 14 -7.55 4.64 -7.31
N THR A 15 -6.40 4.51 -6.63
CA THR A 15 -5.30 3.65 -7.09
C THR A 15 -5.74 2.19 -7.14
N VAL A 16 -6.45 1.68 -6.13
CA VAL A 16 -6.96 0.29 -6.14
C VAL A 16 -7.97 0.05 -7.26
N ASN A 17 -8.90 0.98 -7.52
CA ASN A 17 -9.87 0.85 -8.62
C ASN A 17 -9.21 0.89 -10.00
N ILE A 18 -8.24 1.79 -10.22
CA ILE A 18 -7.54 1.91 -11.50
C ILE A 18 -6.79 0.62 -11.84
N GLU A 19 -6.15 0.01 -10.85
CA GLU A 19 -5.36 -1.20 -11.05
C GLU A 19 -6.26 -2.45 -11.19
N ILE A 20 -7.43 -2.51 -10.53
CA ILE A 20 -8.39 -3.62 -10.67
C ILE A 20 -9.17 -3.56 -12.00
N GLU A 21 -9.53 -2.36 -12.49
CA GLU A 21 -10.27 -2.21 -13.76
C GLU A 21 -9.41 -2.52 -15.01
N THR A 22 -8.08 -2.62 -14.87
CA THR A 22 -7.14 -2.82 -15.98
C THR A 22 -6.59 -4.23 -16.12
N GLY A 23 -6.77 -5.14 -15.15
CA GLY A 23 -6.15 -6.48 -15.16
C GLY A 23 -7.10 -7.61 -15.58
N GLU A 24 -6.68 -8.38 -16.58
CA GLU A 24 -7.22 -9.71 -16.90
C GLU A 24 -6.89 -10.70 -15.76
N ASP A 25 -7.86 -11.55 -15.37
CA ASP A 25 -7.78 -12.58 -14.30
C ASP A 25 -7.17 -12.09 -12.97
N PHE A 26 -8.00 -11.41 -12.18
CA PHE A 26 -7.62 -10.90 -10.86
C PHE A 26 -7.94 -11.92 -9.74
N ASP A 27 -6.89 -12.42 -9.09
CA ASP A 27 -6.94 -13.27 -7.89
C ASP A 27 -6.82 -12.48 -6.57
N VAL A 28 -6.89 -11.15 -6.64
CA VAL A 28 -6.86 -10.27 -5.47
C VAL A 28 -8.25 -10.10 -4.88
N THR A 29 -8.38 -10.40 -3.58
CA THR A 29 -9.56 -10.08 -2.78
C THR A 29 -9.38 -8.72 -2.12
N VAL A 30 -10.38 -7.85 -2.30
CA VAL A 30 -10.44 -6.53 -1.66
C VAL A 30 -11.47 -6.57 -0.53
N ASN A 31 -11.05 -6.21 0.68
CA ASN A 31 -11.94 -5.97 1.82
C ASN A 31 -11.77 -4.52 2.27
N PHE A 32 -12.83 -3.73 2.34
CA PHE A 32 -12.73 -2.34 2.78
C PHE A 32 -13.96 -1.87 3.55
N CYS A 33 -13.76 -0.89 4.40
CA CYS A 33 -14.82 -0.11 5.03
C CYS A 33 -14.46 1.37 4.98
N ARG A 34 -15.45 2.20 4.71
CA ARG A 34 -15.34 3.65 4.79
C ARG A 34 -16.64 4.22 5.33
N ASP A 35 -16.56 4.82 6.51
CA ASP A 35 -17.66 5.57 7.12
C ASP A 35 -17.17 6.95 7.61
N GLU A 36 -17.98 7.66 8.40
CA GLU A 36 -17.65 9.01 8.88
C GLU A 36 -16.41 9.04 9.81
N TYR A 37 -16.13 7.91 10.46
CA TYR A 37 -15.14 7.72 11.52
C TYR A 37 -14.00 6.79 11.11
N ASN A 38 -14.28 5.75 10.33
CA ASN A 38 -13.35 4.66 10.05
C ASN A 38 -13.01 4.58 8.55
N PHE A 39 -11.76 4.24 8.28
CA PHE A 39 -11.32 3.77 6.98
C PHE A 39 -10.36 2.60 7.18
N TYR A 40 -10.67 1.46 6.57
CA TYR A 40 -9.70 0.40 6.35
C TYR A 40 -9.84 -0.16 4.94
N LEU A 41 -8.74 -0.64 4.38
CA LEU A 41 -8.70 -1.38 3.13
C LEU A 41 -7.59 -2.44 3.21
N THR A 42 -7.93 -3.68 2.88
CA THR A 42 -7.01 -4.80 2.78
C THR A 42 -7.09 -5.39 1.38
N LEU A 43 -5.95 -5.50 0.71
CA LEU A 43 -5.75 -6.34 -0.45
C LEU A 43 -5.14 -7.67 0.01
N SER A 44 -5.64 -8.77 -0.52
CA SER A 44 -5.14 -10.09 -0.19
C SER A 44 -5.09 -11.00 -1.41
N ARG A 45 -4.02 -11.76 -1.52
CA ARG A 45 -3.78 -12.85 -2.48
C ARG A 45 -3.16 -13.99 -1.67
N GLU A 46 -3.23 -15.24 -2.12
CA GLU A 46 -2.75 -16.43 -1.40
C GLU A 46 -1.47 -16.23 -0.52
N GLY A 47 -1.65 -15.95 0.78
CA GLY A 47 -0.54 -15.73 1.72
C GLY A 47 0.12 -14.34 1.67
N GLU A 48 -0.46 -13.39 0.94
CA GLU A 48 -0.03 -12.01 0.75
C GLU A 48 -1.09 -11.03 1.28
N GLU A 49 -0.65 -9.95 1.92
CA GLU A 49 -1.55 -8.92 2.46
C GLU A 49 -0.93 -7.54 2.35
N LEU A 50 -1.73 -6.58 1.90
CA LEU A 50 -1.46 -5.15 1.98
C LEU A 50 -2.64 -4.46 2.65
N GLU A 51 -2.43 -3.90 3.83
CA GLU A 51 -3.48 -3.23 4.60
C GLU A 51 -3.17 -1.74 4.81
N PHE A 52 -4.21 -0.92 4.66
CA PHE A 52 -4.24 0.48 5.05
C PHE A 52 -5.36 0.68 6.07
N ASP A 53 -5.03 1.11 7.27
CA ASP A 53 -6.00 1.29 8.35
C ASP A 53 -5.78 2.62 9.08
N PHE A 54 -6.78 3.49 9.04
CA PHE A 54 -6.75 4.76 9.75
C PHE A 54 -7.37 4.59 11.13
N ILE A 55 -6.52 4.68 12.17
CA ILE A 55 -6.94 4.75 13.58
C ILE A 55 -6.56 6.12 14.13
N ASP A 56 -7.56 6.87 14.58
CA ASP A 56 -7.39 8.28 14.95
C ASP A 56 -6.58 8.99 13.84
N ASP A 57 -5.62 9.86 14.17
CA ASP A 57 -4.81 10.61 13.20
C ASP A 57 -3.60 9.84 12.65
N ARG A 58 -3.55 8.51 12.86
CA ARG A 58 -2.48 7.64 12.38
C ARG A 58 -2.95 6.76 11.23
N LEU A 59 -2.07 6.58 10.25
CA LEU A 59 -2.20 5.52 9.25
C LEU A 59 -1.33 4.33 9.62
N ASN A 60 -1.96 3.17 9.82
CA ASN A 60 -1.27 1.90 9.91
C ASN A 60 -1.17 1.31 8.51
N LEU A 61 0.02 0.85 8.15
CA LEU A 61 0.28 0.10 6.94
C LEU A 61 0.83 -1.26 7.34
N ILE A 62 0.20 -2.32 6.84
CA ILE A 62 0.68 -3.70 7.00
C ILE A 62 1.11 -4.22 5.63
N ILE A 63 2.30 -4.80 5.58
CA ILE A 63 2.85 -5.47 4.40
C ILE A 63 3.21 -6.88 4.83
N TYR A 64 2.68 -7.88 4.14
CA TYR A 64 2.92 -9.28 4.48
C TYR A 64 2.99 -10.19 3.27
N HIS A 65 3.89 -11.16 3.38
CA HIS A 65 4.03 -12.29 2.47
C HIS A 65 4.38 -13.51 3.32
N CYS A 66 3.76 -14.67 3.09
CA CYS A 66 3.84 -15.85 3.96
C CYS A 66 5.25 -16.42 4.20
N CYS A 67 6.19 -16.14 3.30
CA CYS A 67 7.61 -16.50 3.45
C CYS A 67 8.43 -15.51 4.32
N HIS A 68 7.84 -14.40 4.78
CA HIS A 68 8.53 -13.32 5.48
C HIS A 68 7.75 -12.84 6.71
N ASP A 69 8.44 -12.16 7.61
CA ASP A 69 7.82 -11.53 8.76
C ASP A 69 6.86 -10.41 8.31
N LYS A 70 5.73 -10.28 9.01
CA LYS A 70 4.77 -9.20 8.78
C LYS A 70 5.40 -7.87 9.18
N LEU A 71 5.39 -6.91 8.26
CA LEU A 71 5.95 -5.57 8.46
C LEU A 71 4.83 -4.60 8.85
N TYR A 72 5.10 -3.78 9.86
CA TYR A 72 4.14 -2.82 10.42
C TYR A 72 4.72 -1.42 10.38
N TYR A 73 4.00 -0.51 9.72
CA TYR A 73 4.34 0.91 9.65
C TYR A 73 3.23 1.72 10.32
N SER A 74 3.63 2.66 11.16
CA SER A 74 2.74 3.58 11.89
C SER A 74 3.11 4.99 11.50
N ILE A 75 2.37 5.57 10.56
CA ILE A 75 2.69 6.87 9.97
C ILE A 75 1.88 7.94 10.68
N THR A 76 2.60 8.83 11.37
CA THR A 76 2.03 9.91 12.19
C THR A 76 2.51 11.29 11.76
N GLU A 77 3.56 11.39 10.94
CA GLU A 77 4.14 12.67 10.54
C GLU A 77 3.54 13.20 9.23
N MET A 78 3.14 14.48 9.20
CA MET A 78 2.50 15.11 8.05
C MET A 78 3.37 15.09 6.77
N ASN A 79 4.69 15.16 6.89
CA ASN A 79 5.60 15.10 5.74
C ASN A 79 5.69 13.69 5.15
N GLU A 80 5.63 12.66 6.00
CA GLU A 80 5.54 11.27 5.57
C GLU A 80 4.20 11.01 4.88
N ILE A 81 3.10 11.56 5.41
CA ILE A 81 1.74 11.51 4.82
C ILE A 81 1.69 12.08 3.40
N LEU A 82 2.39 13.19 3.13
CA LEU A 82 2.44 13.78 1.78
C LEU A 82 3.24 12.92 0.79
N ASN A 83 4.33 12.29 1.26
CA ASN A 83 5.09 11.32 0.46
C ASN A 83 4.35 10.00 0.29
N PHE A 84 3.44 9.69 1.20
CA PHE A 84 2.72 8.42 1.24
C PHE A 84 1.88 8.16 -0.01
N LYS A 85 1.45 9.19 -0.75
CA LYS A 85 0.75 8.97 -2.03
C LYS A 85 1.57 8.12 -3.01
N TYR A 86 2.89 8.30 -3.04
CA TYR A 86 3.78 7.52 -3.90
C TYR A 86 4.05 6.13 -3.34
N ALA A 87 4.00 5.98 -2.01
CA ALA A 87 4.03 4.67 -1.38
C ALA A 87 2.75 3.89 -1.72
N ILE A 88 1.57 4.50 -1.65
CA ILE A 88 0.30 3.89 -2.06
C ILE A 88 0.39 3.42 -3.51
N ASP A 89 0.81 4.29 -4.42
CA ASP A 89 0.91 3.96 -5.85
C ASP A 89 1.85 2.77 -6.06
N MET A 90 3.07 2.83 -5.54
CA MET A 90 4.05 1.75 -5.65
C MET A 90 3.56 0.43 -5.03
N LEU A 91 3.01 0.47 -3.80
CA LEU A 91 2.60 -0.74 -3.08
C LEU A 91 1.42 -1.42 -3.77
N VAL A 92 0.41 -0.65 -4.20
CA VAL A 92 -0.77 -1.20 -4.88
C VAL A 92 -0.37 -1.75 -6.25
N GLU A 93 0.45 -1.02 -7.03
CA GLU A 93 0.94 -1.47 -8.34
C GLU A 93 1.70 -2.80 -8.24
N LEU A 94 2.64 -2.92 -7.30
CA LEU A 94 3.42 -4.14 -7.11
C LEU A 94 2.58 -5.31 -6.59
N PHE A 95 1.62 -5.04 -5.70
CA PHE A 95 0.71 -6.06 -5.21
C PHE A 95 -0.14 -6.59 -6.36
N VAL A 96 -0.78 -5.70 -7.11
CA VAL A 96 -1.63 -6.06 -8.25
C VAL A 96 -0.87 -6.83 -9.32
N ALA A 97 0.31 -6.34 -9.71
CA ALA A 97 1.15 -6.93 -10.74
C ALA A 97 1.82 -8.27 -10.34
N ASN A 98 1.47 -8.83 -9.17
CA ASN A 98 2.02 -10.07 -8.63
C ASN A 98 3.54 -10.04 -8.45
N LYS A 99 4.06 -8.87 -8.07
CA LYS A 99 5.48 -8.61 -7.78
C LYS A 99 5.76 -8.62 -6.27
N TRP A 100 4.79 -9.04 -5.47
CA TRP A 100 4.86 -8.96 -4.02
C TRP A 100 5.91 -9.90 -3.42
N TYR A 101 5.98 -11.14 -3.93
CA TYR A 101 7.00 -12.13 -3.54
C TYR A 101 8.43 -11.60 -3.64
N THR A 102 8.75 -10.82 -4.68
CA THR A 102 10.10 -10.26 -4.90
C THR A 102 10.29 -8.94 -4.18
N PHE A 103 9.24 -8.14 -4.01
CA PHE A 103 9.30 -6.83 -3.34
C PHE A 103 9.42 -6.92 -1.81
N VAL A 104 8.63 -7.76 -1.14
CA VAL A 104 8.62 -7.84 0.33
C VAL A 104 10.00 -8.19 0.93
N PRO A 105 10.80 -9.12 0.36
CA PRO A 105 12.19 -9.32 0.80
C PRO A 105 13.03 -8.04 0.75
N ASP A 106 12.88 -7.19 -0.26
CA ASP A 106 13.68 -5.96 -0.40
C ASP A 106 13.38 -4.96 0.72
N LEU A 107 12.16 -4.95 1.27
CA LEU A 107 11.80 -4.18 2.46
C LEU A 107 12.46 -4.66 3.75
N THR A 108 13.01 -5.88 3.78
CA THR A 108 13.80 -6.36 4.93
C THR A 108 15.22 -5.76 4.95
N THR A 109 15.67 -5.21 3.82
CA THR A 109 17.03 -4.68 3.64
C THR A 109 17.08 -3.19 3.32
N HIS A 110 15.97 -2.59 2.86
CA HIS A 110 15.86 -1.17 2.53
C HIS A 110 14.69 -0.53 3.28
N ASN A 111 14.79 0.77 3.54
CA ASN A 111 13.68 1.53 4.10
C ASN A 111 12.58 1.74 3.04
N LEU A 112 11.30 1.61 3.42
CA LEU A 112 10.15 1.87 2.54
C LEU A 112 10.29 3.21 1.80
N TRP A 113 10.71 4.26 2.49
CA TRP A 113 10.87 5.60 1.91
C TRP A 113 12.00 5.68 0.89
N GLU A 114 13.08 4.90 1.04
CA GLU A 114 14.14 4.83 0.04
C GLU A 114 13.64 4.19 -1.26
N LEU A 115 12.82 3.14 -1.14
CA LEU A 115 12.17 2.50 -2.30
C LEU A 115 11.16 3.43 -2.97
N VAL A 116 10.42 4.21 -2.18
CA VAL A 116 9.52 5.25 -2.71
C VAL A 116 10.28 6.33 -3.48
N GLU A 117 11.45 6.77 -3.02
CA GLU A 117 12.30 7.70 -3.78
C GLU A 117 12.84 7.08 -5.07
N GLN A 118 13.17 5.78 -5.07
CA GLN A 118 13.54 5.07 -6.29
C GLN A 118 12.37 4.99 -7.28
N TYR A 119 11.16 4.70 -6.80
CA TYR A 119 9.92 4.70 -7.61
C TYR A 119 9.66 6.05 -8.26
N LYS A 120 9.71 7.14 -7.48
CA LYS A 120 9.55 8.52 -8.00
C LYS A 120 10.50 8.86 -9.13
N THR A 121 11.71 8.30 -9.12
CA THR A 121 12.75 8.59 -10.11
C THR A 121 12.76 7.62 -11.29
N GLY A 122 11.80 6.67 -11.35
CA GLY A 122 11.76 5.63 -12.37
C GLY A 122 12.92 4.63 -12.28
N LYS A 123 13.54 4.53 -11.09
CA LYS A 123 14.69 3.66 -10.81
C LYS A 123 14.34 2.49 -9.90
N LEU A 124 13.06 2.32 -9.57
CA LEU A 124 12.64 1.15 -8.82
C LEU A 124 13.07 -0.10 -9.61
N ARG A 125 13.70 -1.05 -8.92
CA ARG A 125 14.19 -2.27 -9.57
C ARG A 125 13.05 -2.92 -10.35
N ASP A 126 13.37 -3.40 -11.55
CA ASP A 126 12.46 -4.27 -12.28
C ASP A 126 12.34 -5.56 -11.47
N TYR A 127 11.24 -5.70 -10.74
CA TYR A 127 10.83 -6.95 -10.13
C TYR A 127 10.29 -7.83 -11.27
N GLU A 128 11.17 -8.66 -11.84
CA GLU A 128 10.87 -9.73 -12.82
C GLU A 128 10.29 -10.98 -12.17
#